data_AF-A0A7N2ME43-F1
#
_entry.id   AF-A0A7N2ME43-F1
#
_cell.length_a   1.000
_cell.length_b   1.000
_cell.length_c   1.000
_cell.angle_alpha   90.00
_cell.angle_beta   90.00
_cell.angle_gamma   90.00
#
_symmetry.space_group_name_H-M   'P 1'
#
loop_
_entity.id
_entity.type
_entity.pdbx_description
1 polymer ?
#
loop_
_entity_poly.entity_id
_entity_poly.type
_entity_poly.pdbx_seq_one_letter_code
_entity_poly.pdbx_strand_id
1 'polypeptide(L)'
;MEGKEEDVKLGANKFSERQPIGTSAQTDKDYKEPPPAPLFEPGELHSWSFWRAGIAEFIATFLFLYITILTVMGYSRTTNKCASVGVQGIAWAFGGMIFALVYCTAGISGGHINPAVTFGLFLARKLSLTRAVFYIVMQCLGAICGAGVVKGFEKGLYENSGGGANVVNHGYTKGDGLGAEIIGTFVLVYTVFSATDAKRNARDSHVPILAPLPIGFAVFLVHLATIPITGTGINPARSLGAAIIYNKDHAWDDHWIFWVGPFIGAALAALYHQIVIRAIPFKSRA
;
A
#
# COMPACT_ATOMS: atom_id res chain seq x y z
N MET A 1 -1.18 -56.85 -30.27
CA MET A 1 -0.91 -55.43 -29.99
C MET A 1 -2.27 -54.75 -29.85
N GLU A 2 -2.94 -55.03 -28.74
CA GLU A 2 -4.12 -54.32 -28.26
C GLU A 2 -3.63 -53.25 -27.29
N GLY A 3 -4.19 -52.04 -27.34
CA GLY A 3 -3.94 -51.03 -26.31
C GLY A 3 -3.46 -49.66 -26.78
N LYS A 4 -4.05 -49.09 -27.84
CA LYS A 4 -3.85 -47.66 -28.18
C LYS A 4 -5.07 -46.90 -28.74
N GLU A 5 -6.28 -47.46 -28.66
CA GLU A 5 -7.49 -46.76 -29.16
C GLU A 5 -8.51 -46.34 -28.07
N GLU A 6 -8.28 -46.65 -26.80
CA GLU A 6 -9.22 -46.28 -25.72
C GLU A 6 -8.94 -44.92 -25.05
N ASP A 7 -7.76 -44.33 -25.21
CA ASP A 7 -7.38 -43.10 -24.48
C ASP A 7 -7.95 -41.79 -25.07
N VAL A 8 -8.67 -41.83 -26.20
CA VAL A 8 -9.25 -40.63 -26.83
C VAL A 8 -10.77 -40.51 -26.60
N LYS A 9 -11.41 -41.48 -25.91
CA LYS A 9 -12.88 -41.49 -25.71
C LYS A 9 -13.36 -41.09 -24.31
N LEU A 10 -12.47 -40.70 -23.38
CA LEU A 10 -12.86 -40.33 -22.01
C LEU A 10 -13.04 -38.82 -21.74
N GLY A 11 -12.93 -37.96 -22.77
CA GLY A 11 -13.06 -36.51 -22.61
C GLY A 11 -14.26 -35.85 -23.29
N ALA A 12 -14.90 -36.50 -24.27
CA ALA A 12 -15.75 -35.79 -25.23
C ALA A 12 -17.22 -35.59 -24.80
N ASN A 13 -17.71 -36.26 -23.74
CA ASN A 13 -19.15 -36.29 -23.44
C ASN A 13 -19.54 -35.88 -22.00
N LYS A 14 -18.65 -35.23 -21.23
CA LYS A 14 -18.99 -34.81 -19.84
C LYS A 14 -19.54 -33.39 -19.73
N PHE A 15 -19.49 -32.61 -20.80
CA PHE A 15 -20.15 -31.30 -20.87
C PHE A 15 -21.04 -31.28 -22.11
N SER A 16 -22.35 -31.22 -21.89
CA SER A 16 -23.29 -30.89 -22.96
C SER A 16 -22.99 -29.46 -23.41
N GLU A 17 -22.48 -29.29 -24.64
CA GLU A 17 -22.41 -28.00 -25.34
C GLU A 17 -23.82 -27.51 -25.71
N ARG A 18 -24.68 -27.32 -24.71
CA ARG A 18 -25.95 -26.61 -24.83
C ARG A 18 -26.20 -25.83 -23.55
N GLN A 19 -25.35 -24.84 -23.27
CA GLN A 19 -25.87 -23.65 -22.63
C GLN A 19 -26.41 -22.74 -23.74
N PRO A 20 -27.74 -22.55 -23.84
CA PRO A 20 -28.29 -21.58 -24.76
C PRO A 20 -27.78 -20.20 -24.34
N ILE A 21 -27.19 -19.47 -25.28
CA ILE A 21 -26.98 -18.02 -25.17
C ILE A 21 -28.38 -17.40 -25.14
N GLY A 22 -28.92 -17.27 -23.94
CA GLY A 22 -30.29 -16.85 -23.72
C GLY A 22 -30.44 -16.34 -22.29
N THR A 23 -30.84 -15.07 -22.21
CA THR A 23 -31.29 -14.19 -21.11
C THR A 23 -32.15 -14.79 -19.99
N SER A 24 -31.83 -15.99 -19.50
CA SER A 24 -32.30 -16.47 -18.21
C SER A 24 -31.36 -15.93 -17.14
N ALA A 25 -31.76 -14.80 -16.56
CA ALA A 25 -31.07 -14.16 -15.45
C ALA A 25 -30.77 -15.17 -14.35
N GLN A 26 -29.49 -15.46 -14.12
CA GLN A 26 -29.03 -15.90 -12.80
C GLN A 26 -29.44 -14.79 -11.82
N THR A 27 -30.44 -15.08 -10.99
CA THR A 27 -31.01 -14.15 -10.01
C THR A 27 -30.18 -14.07 -8.73
N ASP A 28 -29.19 -14.93 -8.55
CA ASP A 28 -28.15 -14.75 -7.55
C ASP A 28 -27.00 -13.96 -8.17
N LYS A 29 -26.74 -12.75 -7.65
CA LYS A 29 -25.48 -12.06 -7.95
C LYS A 29 -24.36 -13.05 -7.67
N ASP A 30 -23.53 -13.36 -8.67
CA ASP A 30 -22.35 -14.25 -8.54
C ASP A 30 -21.37 -13.79 -7.44
N TYR A 31 -21.57 -12.57 -6.93
CA TYR A 31 -20.79 -11.96 -5.86
C TYR A 31 -21.68 -11.18 -4.88
N LYS A 32 -21.62 -11.55 -3.59
CA LYS A 32 -22.13 -10.76 -2.46
C LYS A 32 -20.94 -10.11 -1.76
N GLU A 33 -20.92 -8.78 -1.73
CA GLU A 33 -19.91 -8.04 -0.96
C GLU A 33 -20.07 -8.33 0.54
N PRO A 34 -18.95 -8.44 1.29
CA PRO A 34 -19.03 -8.44 2.74
C PRO A 34 -19.70 -7.15 3.22
N PRO A 35 -20.48 -7.20 4.32
CA PRO A 35 -21.14 -6.02 4.85
C PRO A 35 -20.12 -4.94 5.22
N PRO A 36 -20.49 -3.65 5.13
CA PRO A 36 -19.61 -2.56 5.52
C PRO A 36 -19.22 -2.69 6.98
N ALA A 37 -17.94 -2.50 7.29
CA ALA A 37 -17.44 -2.52 8.66
C ALA A 37 -18.16 -1.45 9.51
N PRO A 38 -18.47 -1.75 10.78
CA PRO A 38 -19.00 -0.75 11.71
C PRO A 38 -17.99 0.39 11.86
N LEU A 39 -18.47 1.62 11.98
CA LEU A 39 -17.59 2.79 12.16
C LEU A 39 -16.81 2.70 13.48
N PHE A 40 -17.45 2.18 14.52
CA PHE A 40 -16.86 2.02 15.83
C PHE A 40 -17.17 0.62 16.35
N GLU A 41 -16.14 -0.09 16.80
CA GLU A 41 -16.25 -1.45 17.33
C GLU A 41 -15.40 -1.57 18.61
N PRO A 42 -15.93 -1.16 19.77
CA PRO A 42 -15.15 -1.05 21.01
C PRO A 42 -14.63 -2.41 21.50
N GLY A 43 -15.28 -3.51 21.10
CA GLY A 43 -14.83 -4.88 21.39
C GLY A 43 -13.45 -5.22 20.80
N GLU A 44 -13.00 -4.51 19.75
CA GLU A 44 -11.69 -4.76 19.15
C GLU A 44 -10.53 -4.52 20.13
N LEU A 45 -10.66 -3.57 21.06
CA LEU A 45 -9.60 -3.24 22.03
C LEU A 45 -9.30 -4.38 23.00
N HIS A 46 -10.28 -5.25 23.25
CA HIS A 46 -10.12 -6.44 24.08
C HIS A 46 -9.56 -7.64 23.30
N SER A 47 -9.48 -7.56 21.98
CA SER A 47 -9.00 -8.64 21.14
C SER A 47 -7.47 -8.69 21.09
N TRP A 48 -6.87 -9.82 21.43
CA TRP A 48 -5.44 -10.01 21.27
C TRP A 48 -4.99 -9.98 19.80
N SER A 49 -5.87 -10.38 18.87
CA SER A 49 -5.60 -10.29 17.42
C SER A 49 -5.51 -8.84 16.95
N PHE A 50 -6.22 -7.89 17.57
CA PHE A 50 -6.09 -6.46 17.30
C PHE A 50 -4.70 -5.93 17.65
N TRP A 51 -4.21 -6.23 18.86
CA TRP A 51 -2.87 -5.82 19.30
C TRP A 51 -1.76 -6.46 18.47
N ARG A 52 -1.88 -7.75 18.14
CA ARG A 52 -0.96 -8.45 17.22
C ARG A 52 -0.90 -7.79 15.86
N ALA A 53 -2.04 -7.37 15.32
CA ALA A 53 -2.10 -6.66 14.04
C ALA A 53 -1.40 -5.29 14.10
N GLY A 54 -1.58 -4.52 15.17
CA GLY A 54 -0.85 -3.27 15.38
C GLY A 54 0.66 -3.45 15.50
N ILE A 55 1.10 -4.48 16.23
CA ILE A 55 2.53 -4.84 16.33
C ILE A 55 3.07 -5.25 14.95
N ALA A 56 2.30 -6.01 14.16
CA ALA A 56 2.70 -6.38 12.80
C ALA A 56 2.88 -5.15 11.90
N GLU A 57 1.96 -4.18 11.94
CA GLU A 57 2.08 -2.91 11.21
C GLU A 57 3.32 -2.12 11.66
N PHE A 58 3.57 -2.03 12.98
CA PHE A 58 4.77 -1.37 13.52
C PHE A 58 6.07 -2.01 13.01
N ILE A 59 6.21 -3.33 13.16
CA ILE A 59 7.42 -4.05 12.76
C ILE A 59 7.61 -3.98 11.24
N ALA A 60 6.53 -4.10 10.47
CA ALA A 60 6.62 -3.98 9.02
C ALA A 60 7.07 -2.57 8.60
N THR A 61 6.48 -1.51 9.16
CA THR A 61 6.91 -0.14 8.83
C THR A 61 8.32 0.16 9.34
N PHE A 62 8.74 -0.39 10.48
CA PHE A 62 10.13 -0.34 10.94
C PHE A 62 11.10 -0.94 9.92
N LEU A 63 10.85 -2.19 9.49
CA LEU A 63 11.70 -2.88 8.52
C LEU A 63 11.70 -2.17 7.17
N PHE A 64 10.55 -1.65 6.75
CA PHE A 64 10.40 -0.88 5.52
C PHE A 64 11.32 0.34 5.52
N LEU A 65 11.26 1.17 6.56
CA LEU A 65 12.07 2.40 6.64
C LEU A 65 13.55 2.08 6.85
N TYR A 66 13.86 1.06 7.65
CA TYR A 66 15.22 0.59 7.85
C TYR A 66 15.90 0.22 6.53
N ILE A 67 15.32 -0.70 5.75
CA ILE A 67 15.93 -1.19 4.50
C ILE A 67 15.99 -0.08 3.45
N THR A 68 14.90 0.68 3.29
CA THR A 68 14.81 1.67 2.20
C THR A 68 15.72 2.86 2.44
N ILE A 69 15.73 3.44 3.65
CA ILE A 69 16.63 4.56 3.95
C ILE A 69 18.08 4.10 3.94
N LEU A 70 18.41 2.91 4.47
CA LEU A 70 19.76 2.38 4.40
C LEU A 70 20.24 2.20 2.95
N THR A 71 19.35 1.79 2.05
CA THR A 71 19.64 1.71 0.60
C THR A 71 19.91 3.10 0.01
N VAL A 72 19.10 4.10 0.37
CA VAL A 72 19.32 5.50 -0.04
C VAL A 72 20.66 6.01 0.48
N MET A 73 21.01 5.74 1.73
CA MET A 73 22.31 6.12 2.31
C MET A 73 23.47 5.41 1.62
N GLY A 74 23.35 4.12 1.31
CA GLY A 74 24.33 3.38 0.53
C GLY A 74 24.55 3.96 -0.88
N TYR A 75 23.47 4.39 -1.55
CA TYR A 75 23.55 5.12 -2.82
C TYR A 75 24.22 6.50 -2.63
N SER A 76 23.89 7.23 -1.57
CA SER A 76 24.48 8.56 -1.31
C SER A 76 25.97 8.47 -0.98
N ARG A 77 26.40 7.42 -0.26
CA ARG A 77 27.79 7.17 0.13
C ARG A 77 28.76 7.05 -1.05
N THR A 78 28.34 6.40 -2.13
CA THR A 78 29.24 6.14 -3.25
C THR A 78 29.58 7.41 -4.02
N THR A 79 30.84 7.56 -4.40
CA THR A 79 31.30 8.63 -5.28
C THR A 79 30.92 8.35 -6.73
N ASN A 80 31.04 7.10 -7.18
CA ASN A 80 30.60 6.65 -8.49
C ASN A 80 29.19 6.05 -8.40
N LYS A 81 28.18 6.83 -8.80
CA LYS A 81 26.78 6.38 -8.79
C LYS A 81 26.53 5.16 -9.68
N CYS A 82 27.30 5.01 -10.77
CA CYS A 82 27.21 3.86 -11.66
C CYS A 82 27.76 2.57 -11.04
N ALA A 83 28.57 2.67 -9.98
CA ALA A 83 29.07 1.52 -9.22
C ALA A 83 28.16 1.13 -8.03
N SER A 84 27.01 1.80 -7.87
CA SER A 84 26.02 1.49 -6.84
C SER A 84 24.81 0.77 -7.40
N VAL A 85 23.82 0.50 -6.55
CA VAL A 85 22.51 -0.02 -6.97
C VAL A 85 21.74 0.95 -7.89
N GLY A 86 22.19 2.21 -8.00
CA GLY A 86 21.56 3.24 -8.80
C GLY A 86 20.21 3.70 -8.23
N VAL A 87 19.63 4.72 -8.85
CA VAL A 87 18.28 5.21 -8.47
C VAL A 87 17.22 4.12 -8.70
N GLN A 88 17.42 3.26 -9.70
CA GLN A 88 16.55 2.11 -9.94
C GLN A 88 16.60 1.10 -8.77
N GLY A 89 17.76 0.89 -8.17
CA GLY A 89 17.90 0.06 -6.98
C GLY A 89 17.17 0.63 -5.76
N ILE A 90 17.14 1.96 -5.61
CA ILE A 90 16.30 2.63 -4.60
C ILE A 90 14.83 2.31 -4.86
N ALA A 91 14.34 2.50 -6.08
CA ALA A 91 12.94 2.18 -6.43
C ALA A 91 12.60 0.70 -6.14
N TRP A 92 13.51 -0.23 -6.46
CA TRP A 92 13.37 -1.65 -6.14
C TRP A 92 13.31 -1.91 -4.64
N ALA A 93 14.12 -1.23 -3.82
CA ALA A 93 14.06 -1.38 -2.38
C ALA A 93 12.69 -0.98 -1.83
N PHE A 94 12.11 0.13 -2.29
CA PHE A 94 10.79 0.57 -1.85
C PHE A 94 9.68 -0.40 -2.30
N GLY A 95 9.61 -0.72 -3.60
CA GLY A 95 8.57 -1.62 -4.11
C GLY A 95 8.71 -3.07 -3.63
N GLY A 96 9.94 -3.58 -3.60
CA GLY A 96 10.26 -4.93 -3.15
C GLY A 96 9.98 -5.14 -1.66
N MET A 97 10.28 -4.15 -0.81
CA MET A 97 9.94 -4.23 0.61
C MET A 97 8.43 -4.19 0.85
N ILE A 98 7.68 -3.38 0.10
CA ILE A 98 6.22 -3.41 0.18
C ILE A 98 5.68 -4.79 -0.25
N PHE A 99 6.15 -5.35 -1.36
CA PHE A 99 5.78 -6.71 -1.76
C PHE A 99 6.05 -7.74 -0.63
N ALA A 100 7.26 -7.77 -0.10
CA ALA A 100 7.65 -8.75 0.92
C ALA A 100 6.85 -8.58 2.23
N LEU A 101 6.69 -7.33 2.69
CA LEU A 101 6.04 -7.05 3.96
C LEU A 101 4.51 -7.21 3.88
N VAL A 102 3.87 -6.83 2.77
CA VAL A 102 2.45 -7.12 2.55
C VAL A 102 2.24 -8.63 2.52
N TYR A 103 3.11 -9.39 1.84
CA TYR A 103 3.03 -10.86 1.85
C TYR A 103 3.09 -11.43 3.28
N CYS A 104 4.02 -10.97 4.09
CA CYS A 104 4.18 -11.44 5.47
C CYS A 104 3.02 -11.05 6.40
N THR A 105 2.40 -9.89 6.18
CA THR A 105 1.44 -9.29 7.14
C THR A 105 -0.01 -9.30 6.67
N ALA A 106 -0.31 -9.60 5.40
CA ALA A 106 -1.66 -9.59 4.87
C ALA A 106 -2.63 -10.49 5.64
N GLY A 107 -2.20 -11.68 6.08
CA GLY A 107 -3.02 -12.58 6.90
C GLY A 107 -3.16 -12.17 8.37
N ILE A 108 -2.37 -11.20 8.84
CA ILE A 108 -2.32 -10.77 10.25
C ILE A 108 -3.00 -9.41 10.42
N SER A 109 -2.52 -8.37 9.74
CA SER A 109 -3.03 -7.00 9.84
C SER A 109 -3.84 -6.55 8.63
N GLY A 110 -3.71 -7.24 7.49
CA GLY A 110 -4.14 -6.74 6.18
C GLY A 110 -2.99 -6.14 5.36
N GLY A 111 -1.82 -5.92 5.98
CA GLY A 111 -0.61 -5.45 5.30
C GLY A 111 -0.73 -4.05 4.72
N HIS A 112 -1.07 -3.06 5.55
CA HIS A 112 -1.28 -1.69 5.08
C HIS A 112 0.04 -0.94 4.95
N ILE A 113 0.84 -0.93 6.03
CA ILE A 113 2.21 -0.36 6.12
C ILE A 113 2.25 1.13 5.72
N ASN A 114 1.09 1.78 5.65
CA ASN A 114 0.89 3.09 5.05
C ASN A 114 -0.43 3.72 5.56
N PRO A 115 -0.38 4.93 6.15
CA PRO A 115 -1.57 5.67 6.56
C PRO A 115 -2.54 5.95 5.43
N ALA A 116 -2.08 6.24 4.21
CA ALA A 116 -2.93 6.54 3.07
C ALA A 116 -3.72 5.29 2.61
N VAL A 117 -3.09 4.11 2.64
CA VAL A 117 -3.77 2.83 2.36
C VAL A 117 -4.82 2.55 3.43
N THR A 118 -4.45 2.70 4.71
CA THR A 118 -5.36 2.54 5.84
C THR A 118 -6.56 3.49 5.74
N PHE A 119 -6.31 4.75 5.39
CA PHE A 119 -7.34 5.76 5.21
C PHE A 119 -8.27 5.44 4.02
N GLY A 120 -7.72 5.05 2.87
CA GLY A 120 -8.52 4.67 1.70
C GLY A 120 -9.46 3.50 2.00
N LEU A 121 -8.95 2.44 2.62
CA LEU A 121 -9.77 1.29 3.03
C LEU A 121 -10.83 1.69 4.08
N PHE A 122 -10.52 2.66 4.95
CA PHE A 122 -11.48 3.16 5.95
C PHE A 122 -12.64 3.89 5.27
N LEU A 123 -12.34 4.77 4.30
CA LEU A 123 -13.36 5.44 3.49
C LEU A 123 -14.26 4.45 2.74
N ALA A 124 -13.69 3.33 2.30
CA ALA A 124 -14.42 2.23 1.67
C ALA A 124 -15.13 1.28 2.65
N ARG A 125 -15.22 1.64 3.94
CA ARG A 125 -15.87 0.84 5.00
C ARG A 125 -15.32 -0.58 5.12
N LYS A 126 -14.00 -0.78 4.90
CA LYS A 126 -13.32 -2.08 5.05
C LYS A 126 -12.63 -2.26 6.41
N LEU A 127 -12.53 -1.19 7.21
CA LEU A 127 -12.05 -1.22 8.60
C LEU A 127 -12.76 -0.17 9.45
N SER A 128 -12.79 -0.39 10.76
CA SER A 128 -13.32 0.55 11.75
C SER A 128 -12.42 1.78 11.92
N LEU A 129 -12.97 2.86 12.46
CA LEU A 129 -12.20 4.07 12.80
C LEU A 129 -11.14 3.77 13.87
N THR A 130 -11.49 2.97 14.89
CA THR A 130 -10.59 2.58 15.98
C THR A 130 -9.34 1.89 15.44
N ARG A 131 -9.53 0.91 14.54
CA ARG A 131 -8.42 0.20 13.90
C ARG A 131 -7.62 1.12 12.97
N ALA A 132 -8.29 2.00 12.23
CA ALA A 132 -7.62 2.92 11.32
C ALA A 132 -6.66 3.85 12.09
N VAL A 133 -7.13 4.48 13.17
CA VAL A 133 -6.30 5.36 14.00
C VAL A 133 -5.15 4.58 14.64
N PHE A 134 -5.43 3.39 15.18
CA PHE A 134 -4.40 2.56 15.81
C PHE A 134 -3.29 2.18 14.81
N TYR A 135 -3.66 1.74 13.60
CA TYR A 135 -2.68 1.41 12.56
C TYR A 135 -1.85 2.61 12.15
N ILE A 136 -2.46 3.79 11.94
CA ILE A 136 -1.73 5.00 11.57
C ILE A 136 -0.67 5.34 12.63
N VAL A 137 -1.02 5.25 13.92
CA VAL A 137 -0.07 5.49 15.02
C VAL A 137 1.07 4.46 14.99
N MET A 138 0.75 3.17 14.91
CA MET A 138 1.76 2.11 14.90
C MET A 138 2.71 2.19 13.69
N GLN A 139 2.17 2.54 12.51
CA GLN A 139 2.97 2.77 11.30
C GLN A 139 3.92 3.95 11.48
N CYS A 140 3.45 5.08 12.01
CA CYS A 140 4.29 6.25 12.26
C CYS A 140 5.41 5.95 13.26
N LEU A 141 5.09 5.27 14.38
CA LEU A 141 6.08 4.86 15.36
C LEU A 141 7.14 3.91 14.76
N GLY A 142 6.69 2.93 13.97
CA GLY A 142 7.60 2.01 13.28
C GLY A 142 8.54 2.76 12.33
N ALA A 143 8.01 3.72 11.57
CA ALA A 143 8.78 4.53 10.64
C ALA A 143 9.87 5.37 11.34
N ILE A 144 9.52 6.00 12.47
CA ILE A 144 10.47 6.78 13.29
C ILE A 144 11.59 5.88 13.81
N CYS A 145 11.26 4.70 14.36
CA CYS A 145 12.26 3.75 14.85
C CYS A 145 13.18 3.26 13.72
N GLY A 146 12.64 2.95 12.54
CA GLY A 146 13.41 2.46 11.39
C GLY A 146 14.41 3.50 10.90
N ALA A 147 13.96 4.75 10.72
CA ALA A 147 14.83 5.86 10.34
C ALA A 147 15.89 6.16 11.43
N GLY A 148 15.51 6.09 12.71
CA GLY A 148 16.40 6.31 13.85
C GLY A 148 17.56 5.33 13.91
N VAL A 149 17.31 4.04 13.63
CA VAL A 149 18.37 3.02 13.56
C VAL A 149 19.36 3.33 12.45
N VAL A 150 18.90 3.72 11.26
CA VAL A 150 19.80 4.07 10.15
C VAL A 150 20.66 5.29 10.49
N LYS A 151 20.08 6.34 11.09
CA LYS A 151 20.85 7.48 11.59
C LYS A 151 21.89 7.05 12.64
N GLY A 152 21.57 6.08 13.48
CA GLY A 152 22.51 5.52 14.46
C GLY A 152 23.73 4.85 13.83
N PHE A 153 23.59 4.18 12.69
CA PHE A 153 24.69 3.52 12.00
C PHE A 153 25.64 4.47 11.29
N GLU A 154 25.13 5.58 10.74
CA GLU A 154 25.92 6.46 9.86
C GLU A 154 25.55 7.94 9.99
N LYS A 155 25.49 8.43 11.24
CA LYS A 155 25.00 9.78 11.60
C LYS A 155 25.48 10.90 10.68
N GLY A 156 26.79 11.00 10.43
CA GLY A 156 27.36 12.07 9.62
C GLY A 156 26.88 12.03 8.17
N LEU A 157 26.87 10.83 7.55
CA LEU A 157 26.37 10.68 6.19
C LEU A 157 24.87 10.93 6.12
N TYR A 158 24.11 10.43 7.10
CA TYR A 158 22.67 10.63 7.20
C TYR A 158 22.30 12.10 7.24
N GLU A 159 22.94 12.89 8.11
CA GLU A 159 22.67 14.32 8.26
C GLU A 159 23.12 15.14 7.04
N ASN A 160 24.19 14.72 6.35
CA ASN A 160 24.70 15.43 5.17
C ASN A 160 23.99 15.04 3.85
N SER A 161 23.30 13.90 3.82
CA SER A 161 22.69 13.34 2.59
C SER A 161 21.17 13.36 2.60
N GLY A 162 20.54 14.25 3.37
CA GLY A 162 19.08 14.43 3.38
C GLY A 162 18.31 13.43 4.26
N GLY A 163 18.98 12.49 4.93
CA GLY A 163 18.34 11.54 5.86
C GLY A 163 17.25 10.64 5.27
N GLY A 164 17.13 10.57 3.93
CA GLY A 164 15.99 9.94 3.25
C GLY A 164 14.66 10.68 3.43
N ALA A 165 14.67 11.94 3.88
CA ALA A 165 13.49 12.78 4.01
C ALA A 165 12.90 13.14 2.63
N ASN A 166 11.57 13.31 2.59
CA ASN A 166 10.89 13.80 1.40
C ASN A 166 10.87 15.34 1.42
N VAL A 167 11.21 15.93 0.28
CA VAL A 167 11.25 17.38 0.03
C VAL A 167 10.91 17.62 -1.43
N VAL A 168 10.41 18.79 -1.79
CA VAL A 168 10.26 19.14 -3.21
C VAL A 168 11.63 19.51 -3.77
N ASN A 169 12.09 18.77 -4.78
CA ASN A 169 13.41 19.00 -5.37
C ASN A 169 13.47 20.31 -6.14
N HIS A 170 14.67 20.90 -6.19
CA HIS A 170 14.92 22.13 -6.92
C HIS A 170 14.49 21.99 -8.40
N GLY A 171 13.78 23.00 -8.90
CA GLY A 171 13.22 23.00 -10.26
C GLY A 171 11.75 22.61 -10.32
N TYR A 172 11.17 22.12 -9.20
CA TYR A 172 9.75 21.86 -9.06
C TYR A 172 9.11 22.84 -8.08
N THR A 173 7.85 23.20 -8.33
CA THR A 173 7.03 23.97 -7.39
C THR A 173 6.38 23.06 -6.35
N LYS A 174 5.91 23.63 -5.24
CA LYS A 174 5.12 22.87 -4.25
C LYS A 174 3.83 22.27 -4.87
N GLY A 175 3.28 22.93 -5.89
CA GLY A 175 2.14 22.41 -6.65
C GLY A 175 2.48 21.16 -7.45
N ASP A 176 3.66 21.11 -8.08
CA ASP A 176 4.16 19.93 -8.80
C ASP A 176 4.38 18.75 -7.84
N GLY A 177 5.01 19.03 -6.69
CA GLY A 177 5.20 18.03 -5.63
C GLY A 177 3.86 17.47 -5.13
N LEU A 178 2.90 18.34 -4.83
CA LEU A 178 1.56 17.92 -4.40
C LEU A 178 0.85 17.09 -5.47
N GLY A 179 0.88 17.52 -6.73
CA GLY A 179 0.26 16.79 -7.85
C GLY A 179 0.86 15.40 -8.04
N ALA A 180 2.20 15.30 -7.98
CA ALA A 180 2.91 14.03 -8.08
C ALA A 180 2.53 13.07 -6.94
N GLU A 181 2.44 13.55 -5.71
CA GLU A 181 2.07 12.76 -4.54
C GLU A 181 0.60 12.29 -4.59
N ILE A 182 -0.32 13.13 -5.10
CA ILE A 182 -1.73 12.76 -5.30
C ILE A 182 -1.84 11.63 -6.32
N ILE A 183 -1.25 11.79 -7.50
CA ILE A 183 -1.36 10.81 -8.59
C ILE A 183 -0.63 9.51 -8.21
N GLY A 184 0.57 9.62 -7.65
CA GLY A 184 1.33 8.46 -7.19
C GLY A 184 0.57 7.65 -6.14
N THR A 185 -0.06 8.33 -5.17
CA THR A 185 -0.86 7.64 -4.15
C THR A 185 -2.17 7.10 -4.71
N PHE A 186 -2.80 7.79 -5.67
CA PHE A 186 -3.96 7.26 -6.38
C PHE A 186 -3.63 5.92 -7.06
N VAL A 187 -2.51 5.85 -7.79
CA VAL A 187 -2.04 4.60 -8.43
C VAL A 187 -1.90 3.49 -7.40
N LEU A 188 -1.17 3.75 -6.30
CA LEU A 188 -0.97 2.78 -5.23
C LEU A 188 -2.31 2.29 -4.64
N VAL A 189 -3.16 3.21 -4.19
CA VAL A 189 -4.39 2.85 -3.46
C VAL A 189 -5.41 2.22 -4.40
N TYR A 190 -5.48 2.64 -5.67
CA TYR A 190 -6.30 1.97 -6.68
C TYR A 190 -5.83 0.53 -6.93
N THR A 191 -4.50 0.29 -6.99
CA THR A 191 -3.96 -1.06 -7.06
C THR A 191 -4.29 -1.87 -5.81
N VAL A 192 -4.21 -1.28 -4.61
CA VAL A 192 -4.63 -1.95 -3.37
C VAL A 192 -6.07 -2.42 -3.46
N PHE A 193 -7.00 -1.53 -3.86
CA PHE A 193 -8.41 -1.90 -4.03
C PHE A 193 -8.61 -3.04 -5.04
N SER A 194 -7.91 -2.98 -6.18
CA SER A 194 -7.98 -4.03 -7.20
C SER A 194 -7.34 -5.35 -6.75
N ALA A 195 -6.40 -5.29 -5.81
CA ALA A 195 -5.72 -6.43 -5.22
C ALA A 195 -6.41 -7.00 -3.97
N THR A 196 -7.56 -6.43 -3.55
CA THR A 196 -8.32 -6.97 -2.42
C THR A 196 -8.97 -8.30 -2.77
N ASP A 197 -8.68 -9.34 -1.98
CA ASP A 197 -9.41 -10.60 -2.04
C ASP A 197 -10.77 -10.40 -1.36
N ALA A 198 -11.80 -10.39 -2.18
CA ALA A 198 -13.17 -10.20 -1.75
C ALA A 198 -13.74 -11.30 -0.83
N LYS A 199 -13.09 -12.49 -0.79
CA LYS A 199 -13.55 -13.67 -0.06
C LYS A 199 -12.72 -14.00 1.17
N ARG A 200 -11.58 -13.31 1.37
CA ARG A 200 -10.64 -13.62 2.46
C ARG A 200 -10.33 -12.38 3.28
N ASN A 201 -10.46 -12.52 4.60
CA ASN A 201 -10.12 -11.47 5.54
C ASN A 201 -8.89 -11.86 6.38
N ALA A 202 -8.16 -10.86 6.86
CA ALA A 202 -7.12 -10.98 7.86
C ALA A 202 -7.72 -11.51 9.17
N ARG A 203 -6.88 -12.21 9.94
CA ARG A 203 -7.29 -12.98 11.11
C ARG A 203 -8.17 -12.19 12.09
N ASP A 204 -9.33 -12.78 12.41
CA ASP A 204 -10.31 -12.27 13.38
C ASP A 204 -10.73 -10.81 13.12
N SER A 205 -10.87 -10.41 11.83
CA SER A 205 -11.22 -9.05 11.42
C SER A 205 -12.01 -9.00 10.11
N HIS A 206 -12.49 -7.81 9.75
CA HIS A 206 -13.14 -7.53 8.46
C HIS A 206 -12.17 -6.99 7.38
N VAL A 207 -10.87 -6.93 7.68
CA VAL A 207 -9.86 -6.36 6.78
C VAL A 207 -9.55 -7.37 5.67
N PRO A 208 -9.65 -7.01 4.37
CA PRO A 208 -9.39 -7.95 3.28
C PRO A 208 -7.91 -8.35 3.19
N ILE A 209 -7.64 -9.58 2.74
CA ILE A 209 -6.28 -9.99 2.35
C ILE A 209 -5.92 -9.32 1.02
N LEU A 210 -4.68 -8.88 0.89
CA LEU A 210 -4.17 -8.20 -0.31
C LEU A 210 -3.26 -9.11 -1.13
N ALA A 211 -3.38 -9.07 -2.46
CA ALA A 211 -2.39 -9.66 -3.36
C ALA A 211 -1.12 -8.77 -3.39
N PRO A 212 0.03 -9.22 -2.87
CA PRO A 212 1.16 -8.33 -2.56
C PRO A 212 1.97 -7.91 -3.78
N LEU A 213 2.07 -8.76 -4.80
CA LEU A 213 2.94 -8.51 -5.96
C LEU A 213 2.53 -7.26 -6.76
N PRO A 214 1.26 -7.07 -7.16
CA PRO A 214 0.83 -5.85 -7.84
C PRO A 214 1.05 -4.59 -6.99
N ILE A 215 0.82 -4.67 -5.69
CA ILE A 215 0.98 -3.52 -4.77
C ILE A 215 2.44 -3.09 -4.70
N GLY A 216 3.38 -4.04 -4.52
CA GLY A 216 4.81 -3.74 -4.55
C GLY A 216 5.26 -3.17 -5.89
N PHE A 217 4.74 -3.68 -7.01
CA PHE A 217 5.01 -3.14 -8.34
C PHE A 217 4.45 -1.73 -8.54
N ALA A 218 3.26 -1.41 -8.04
CA ALA A 218 2.71 -0.06 -8.10
C ALA A 218 3.63 0.93 -7.35
N VAL A 219 4.09 0.57 -6.15
CA VAL A 219 5.08 1.38 -5.41
C VAL A 219 6.36 1.54 -6.21
N PHE A 220 6.92 0.46 -6.77
CA PHE A 220 8.11 0.51 -7.61
C PHE A 220 7.96 1.48 -8.80
N LEU A 221 6.89 1.35 -9.58
CA LEU A 221 6.65 2.18 -10.76
C LEU A 221 6.47 3.66 -10.40
N VAL A 222 5.75 3.95 -9.32
CA VAL A 222 5.60 5.33 -8.84
C VAL A 222 6.95 5.91 -8.40
N HIS A 223 7.83 5.12 -7.76
CA HIS A 223 9.18 5.57 -7.41
C HIS A 223 10.02 5.89 -8.64
N LEU A 224 9.97 5.07 -9.70
CA LEU A 224 10.68 5.36 -10.95
C LEU A 224 10.31 6.73 -11.53
N ALA A 225 9.04 7.12 -11.41
CA ALA A 225 8.54 8.39 -11.95
C ALA A 225 8.73 9.58 -11.00
N THR A 226 8.61 9.39 -9.68
CA THR A 226 8.44 10.49 -8.71
C THR A 226 9.64 10.72 -7.79
N ILE A 227 10.66 9.84 -7.80
CA ILE A 227 11.94 10.11 -7.10
C ILE A 227 12.53 11.47 -7.50
N PRO A 228 12.59 11.86 -8.79
CA PRO A 228 13.16 13.14 -9.20
C PRO A 228 12.39 14.37 -8.69
N ILE A 229 11.10 14.24 -8.36
CA ILE A 229 10.25 15.35 -7.94
C ILE A 229 10.30 15.53 -6.42
N THR A 230 10.06 14.45 -5.67
CA THR A 230 9.88 14.52 -4.20
C THR A 230 10.70 13.50 -3.40
N GLY A 231 11.50 12.67 -4.06
CA GLY A 231 12.03 11.44 -3.47
C GLY A 231 10.97 10.35 -3.23
N THR A 232 9.74 10.56 -3.72
CA THR A 232 8.54 9.72 -3.55
C THR A 232 8.09 9.55 -2.09
N GLY A 233 7.01 10.22 -1.72
CA GLY A 233 6.35 10.08 -0.44
C GLY A 233 5.38 8.90 -0.46
N ILE A 234 4.21 9.10 -1.06
CA ILE A 234 3.00 8.25 -1.19
C ILE A 234 2.57 7.49 0.08
N ASN A 235 3.20 7.79 1.21
CA ASN A 235 3.11 7.14 2.49
C ASN A 235 3.44 8.18 3.59
N PRO A 236 2.41 8.67 4.31
CA PRO A 236 2.61 9.67 5.36
C PRO A 236 3.50 9.21 6.52
N ALA A 237 3.41 7.93 6.94
CA ALA A 237 4.26 7.41 8.02
C ALA A 237 5.73 7.40 7.62
N ARG A 238 6.04 6.96 6.38
CA ARG A 238 7.40 7.01 5.82
C ARG A 238 7.96 8.42 5.79
N SER A 239 7.13 9.37 5.37
CA SER A 239 7.53 10.78 5.25
C SER A 239 7.74 11.40 6.64
N LEU A 240 6.86 11.09 7.60
CA LEU A 240 6.95 11.58 8.98
C LEU A 240 8.15 11.00 9.72
N GLY A 241 8.38 9.69 9.62
CA GLY A 241 9.51 9.03 10.28
C GLY A 241 10.85 9.62 9.85
N ALA A 242 11.04 9.84 8.54
CA ALA A 242 12.25 10.48 8.03
C ALA A 242 12.35 11.96 8.46
N ALA A 243 11.27 12.73 8.40
CA ALA A 243 11.27 14.14 8.81
C ALA A 243 11.63 14.34 10.28
N ILE A 244 11.06 13.51 11.18
CA ILE A 244 11.35 13.56 12.63
C ILE A 244 12.82 13.27 12.92
N ILE A 245 13.40 12.25 12.27
CA ILE A 245 14.78 11.82 12.58
C ILE A 245 15.83 12.73 11.91
N TYR A 246 15.52 13.23 10.72
CA TYR A 246 16.37 14.17 10.00
C TYR A 246 16.33 15.57 10.62
N ASN A 247 15.13 16.04 10.99
CA ASN A 247 14.86 17.27 11.73
C ASN A 247 15.59 18.52 11.18
N LYS A 248 15.27 18.90 9.94
CA LYS A 248 15.75 20.12 9.29
C LYS A 248 14.57 20.95 8.77
N ASP A 249 14.68 22.27 8.85
CA ASP A 249 13.58 23.20 8.52
C ASP A 249 12.98 22.96 7.13
N HIS A 250 13.83 22.86 6.11
CA HIS A 250 13.39 22.61 4.73
C HIS A 250 12.58 21.30 4.57
N ALA A 251 12.85 20.26 5.39
CA ALA A 251 12.07 19.03 5.36
C ALA A 251 10.70 19.20 6.02
N TRP A 252 10.60 20.07 7.04
CA TRP A 252 9.34 20.39 7.70
C TRP A 252 8.47 21.36 6.88
N ASP A 253 9.08 22.30 6.15
CA ASP A 253 8.38 23.28 5.31
C ASP A 253 7.55 22.65 4.18
N ASP A 254 7.98 21.48 3.70
CA ASP A 254 7.29 20.70 2.66
C ASP A 254 6.48 19.54 3.23
N HIS A 255 6.59 19.26 4.54
CA HIS A 255 6.08 18.03 5.14
C HIS A 255 4.57 17.82 4.95
N TRP A 256 3.81 18.91 4.97
CA TRP A 256 2.35 18.89 4.80
C TRP A 256 1.92 18.26 3.47
N ILE A 257 2.73 18.39 2.41
CA ILE A 257 2.46 17.83 1.08
C ILE A 257 2.34 16.30 1.17
N PHE A 258 3.18 15.68 2.00
CA PHE A 258 3.26 14.22 2.15
C PHE A 258 2.20 13.63 3.08
N TRP A 259 1.32 14.47 3.64
CA TRP A 259 0.07 14.06 4.28
C TRP A 259 -1.13 14.36 3.40
N VAL A 260 -1.23 15.62 2.94
CA VAL A 260 -2.37 16.10 2.16
C VAL A 260 -2.45 15.39 0.81
N GLY A 261 -1.34 15.31 0.08
CA GLY A 261 -1.29 14.66 -1.23
C GLY A 261 -1.72 13.20 -1.16
N PRO A 262 -1.08 12.37 -0.30
CA PRO A 262 -1.46 10.96 -0.18
C PRO A 262 -2.90 10.73 0.29
N PHE A 263 -3.43 11.52 1.23
CA PHE A 263 -4.82 11.37 1.66
C PHE A 263 -5.82 11.76 0.56
N ILE A 264 -5.55 12.81 -0.22
CA ILE A 264 -6.37 13.15 -1.39
C ILE A 264 -6.32 12.02 -2.43
N GLY A 265 -5.12 11.55 -2.78
CA GLY A 265 -4.95 10.45 -3.74
C GLY A 265 -5.67 9.17 -3.31
N ALA A 266 -5.58 8.81 -2.03
CA ALA A 266 -6.28 7.67 -1.45
C ALA A 266 -7.82 7.83 -1.48
N ALA A 267 -8.32 9.02 -1.16
CA ALA A 267 -9.75 9.32 -1.20
C ALA A 267 -10.30 9.23 -2.63
N LEU A 268 -9.59 9.80 -3.61
CA LEU A 268 -9.96 9.72 -5.02
C LEU A 268 -9.96 8.27 -5.52
N ALA A 269 -8.97 7.46 -5.15
CA ALA A 269 -8.92 6.05 -5.50
C ALA A 269 -10.08 5.25 -4.88
N ALA A 270 -10.42 5.51 -3.62
CA ALA A 270 -11.56 4.90 -2.95
C ALA A 270 -12.88 5.27 -3.63
N LEU A 271 -13.10 6.56 -3.93
CA LEU A 271 -14.29 7.04 -4.64
C LEU A 271 -14.40 6.42 -6.03
N TYR A 272 -13.31 6.42 -6.80
CA TYR A 272 -13.27 5.84 -8.14
C TYR A 272 -13.61 4.34 -8.11
N HIS A 273 -12.97 3.57 -7.22
CA HIS A 273 -13.22 2.13 -7.15
C HIS A 273 -14.64 1.81 -6.69
N GLN A 274 -15.16 2.49 -5.67
CA GLN A 274 -16.48 2.21 -5.11
C GLN A 274 -17.63 2.69 -6.01
N ILE A 275 -17.52 3.89 -6.57
CA ILE A 275 -18.62 4.53 -7.31
C ILE A 275 -18.57 4.16 -8.80
N VAL A 276 -17.39 4.19 -9.42
CA VAL A 276 -17.25 4.03 -10.88
C VAL A 276 -17.08 2.56 -11.24
N ILE A 277 -16.14 1.85 -10.61
CA ILE A 277 -15.80 0.47 -10.98
C ILE A 277 -16.83 -0.52 -10.43
N ARG A 278 -17.12 -0.46 -9.12
CA ARG A 278 -18.08 -1.39 -8.49
C ARG A 278 -19.54 -0.98 -8.69
N ALA A 279 -19.79 0.20 -9.24
CA ALA A 279 -21.10 0.75 -9.55
C ALA A 279 -22.15 0.35 -8.50
N ILE A 280 -22.05 0.90 -7.29
CA ILE A 280 -23.19 0.88 -6.36
C ILE A 280 -24.38 1.38 -7.18
N PRO A 281 -25.39 0.54 -7.44
CA PRO A 281 -26.43 0.93 -8.38
C PRO A 281 -27.05 2.21 -7.83
N PHE A 282 -26.92 3.30 -8.60
CA PHE A 282 -27.71 4.50 -8.35
C PHE A 282 -29.13 3.99 -8.29
N LYS A 283 -29.75 4.02 -7.10
CA LYS A 283 -31.18 3.77 -7.00
C LYS A 283 -31.83 4.83 -7.88
N SER A 284 -32.20 4.44 -9.10
CA SER A 284 -33.19 5.18 -9.86
C SER A 284 -34.40 5.24 -8.93
N ARG A 285 -34.74 6.45 -8.47
CA ARG A 285 -36.03 6.66 -7.81
C ARG A 285 -37.07 6.32 -8.87
N ALA A 286 -37.71 5.16 -8.70
CA ALA A 286 -38.97 4.84 -9.36
C ALA A 286 -40.05 5.77 -8.81
#